data_AF-A0A1K1P0F6-F1
#
_entry.id   AF-A0A1K1P0F6-F1
#
_cell.length_a   1.000
_cell.length_b   1.000
_cell.length_c   1.000
_cell.angle_alpha   90.00
_cell.angle_beta   90.00
_cell.angle_gamma   90.00
#
_symmetry.space_group_name_H-M   'P 1'
#
loop_
_entity.id
_entity.type
_entity.pdbx_description
1 polymer ?
#
loop_
_entity_poly.entity_id
_entity_poly.type
_entity_poly.pdbx_seq_one_letter_code
_entity_poly.pdbx_strand_id
1 'polypeptide(L)'
;MLGDILDRVGMDGIGQLVLEQNNTFNIGQQQPVQMPPYLSREWAVEIYNFLIENGYIDKQTQAEDFLYLMGVTATAPLKMKPINWQTTVQQLRRMLELSFNEPLSRGSLKKAEIERRATYCFLNKGKKMKELAKPSAEYSMDLDKLENFFRQK
;
A
#
# COMPACT_ATOMS: atom_id res chain seq x y z
N MET A 1 10.77 66.63 1.37
CA MET A 1 11.33 65.57 2.23
C MET A 1 10.89 64.24 1.64
N LEU A 2 11.72 63.66 0.78
CA LEU A 2 11.65 62.29 0.24
C LEU A 2 12.72 62.19 -0.85
N GLY A 3 13.48 61.08 -0.86
CA GLY A 3 14.55 60.77 -1.80
C GLY A 3 15.92 60.78 -1.12
N ASP A 4 16.79 59.78 -1.22
CA ASP A 4 16.71 58.52 -1.95
C ASP A 4 17.67 57.52 -1.30
N ILE A 5 17.27 56.26 -1.46
CA ILE A 5 18.05 55.05 -1.20
C ILE A 5 19.23 55.02 -2.17
N LEU A 6 20.43 54.75 -1.67
CA LEU A 6 21.48 53.88 -2.25
C LEU A 6 22.83 54.24 -1.65
N ASP A 7 23.27 53.48 -0.64
CA ASP A 7 24.69 53.18 -0.49
C ASP A 7 24.88 52.02 0.50
N ARG A 8 25.15 50.83 -0.05
CA ARG A 8 26.34 50.03 0.26
C ARG A 8 26.19 48.63 -0.33
N VAL A 9 27.00 48.41 -1.36
CA VAL A 9 27.32 47.11 -1.92
C VAL A 9 28.36 46.42 -1.05
N GLY A 10 28.11 45.15 -0.75
CA GLY A 10 29.07 44.10 -0.37
C GLY A 10 28.28 42.80 -0.38
N MET A 11 28.37 41.94 -1.41
CA MET A 11 29.37 40.87 -1.54
C MET A 11 29.67 40.29 -0.14
N ASP A 12 29.14 39.14 0.25
CA ASP A 12 29.41 37.83 -0.34
C ASP A 12 28.27 36.83 -0.14
N GLY A 13 28.10 35.93 -1.11
CA GLY A 13 27.09 34.90 -1.09
C GLY A 13 27.38 33.78 -0.09
N ILE A 14 26.52 33.62 0.91
CA ILE A 14 25.92 32.33 1.30
C ILE A 14 24.50 32.68 1.78
N GLY A 15 23.54 32.64 0.85
CA GLY A 15 22.13 32.66 1.19
C GLY A 15 21.75 31.32 1.81
N GLN A 16 21.93 31.18 3.12
CA GLN A 16 21.25 30.13 3.87
C GLN A 16 19.76 30.47 3.84
N LEU A 17 19.06 29.98 2.81
CA LEU A 17 17.61 29.90 2.80
C LEU A 17 17.22 28.94 3.93
N VAL A 18 17.03 29.50 5.12
CA VAL A 18 16.22 28.87 6.15
C VAL A 18 14.80 28.88 5.60
N LEU A 19 14.48 27.83 4.84
CA LEU A 19 13.10 27.46 4.59
C LEU A 19 12.57 26.96 5.94
N GLU A 20 12.01 27.89 6.71
CA GLU A 20 11.07 27.57 7.77
C GLU A 20 9.99 26.70 7.14
N GLN A 21 10.11 25.38 7.35
CA GLN A 21 9.02 24.47 7.12
C GLN A 21 7.93 24.86 8.12
N ASN A 22 7.00 25.71 7.64
CA ASN A 22 5.70 25.89 8.27
C ASN A 22 5.03 24.53 8.31
N ASN A 23 5.28 23.80 9.41
CA ASN A 23 4.61 22.58 9.81
C ASN A 23 3.18 22.94 10.23
N THR A 24 2.36 23.31 9.26
CA THR A 24 0.92 23.24 9.39
C THR A 24 0.55 21.77 9.19
N PHE A 25 0.53 21.01 10.29
CA PHE A 25 -0.05 19.67 10.31
C PHE A 25 -1.54 19.77 9.97
N ASN A 26 -1.86 19.70 8.68
CA ASN A 26 -3.22 19.40 8.23
C ASN A 26 -3.49 17.94 8.56
N ILE A 27 -4.02 17.70 9.75
CA ILE A 27 -4.69 16.45 10.11
C ILE A 27 -6.03 16.45 9.36
N GLY A 28 -6.00 16.04 8.09
CA GLY A 28 -7.17 16.01 7.22
C GLY A 28 -6.87 15.21 5.96
N GLN A 29 -7.36 13.97 5.92
CA GLN A 29 -7.21 12.98 4.84
C GLN A 29 -5.84 12.29 4.77
N GLN A 30 -5.63 11.29 5.66
CA GLN A 30 -4.68 10.22 5.36
C GLN A 30 -5.11 9.58 4.05
N GLN A 31 -4.37 9.83 2.96
CA GLN A 31 -4.54 9.06 1.73
C GLN A 31 -4.57 7.57 2.08
N PRO A 32 -5.49 6.78 1.53
CA PRO A 32 -5.42 5.33 1.65
C PRO A 32 -4.03 4.88 1.23
N VAL A 33 -3.27 4.38 2.20
CA VAL A 33 -1.90 3.95 1.98
C VAL A 33 -1.98 2.66 1.17
N GLN A 34 -1.86 2.78 -0.14
CA GLN A 34 -1.78 1.64 -1.06
C GLN A 34 -0.56 0.77 -0.74
N MET A 35 -0.57 -0.47 -1.21
CA MET A 35 0.60 -1.33 -1.20
C MET A 35 1.73 -0.75 -2.07
N PRO A 36 2.98 -1.15 -1.81
CA PRO A 36 4.12 -0.72 -2.62
C PRO A 36 3.96 -1.16 -4.09
N PRO A 37 4.31 -0.31 -5.06
CA PRO A 37 3.97 -0.48 -6.48
C PRO A 37 4.92 -1.46 -7.20
N TYR A 38 4.96 -2.72 -6.74
CA TYR A 38 5.82 -3.76 -7.34
C TYR A 38 5.06 -4.71 -8.27
N LEU A 39 3.74 -4.70 -8.25
CA LEU A 39 2.93 -5.59 -9.10
C LEU A 39 2.69 -4.97 -10.46
N SER A 40 2.85 -5.76 -11.52
CA SER A 40 2.34 -5.37 -12.84
C SER A 40 0.81 -5.41 -12.83
N ARG A 41 0.20 -4.67 -13.77
CA ARG A 41 -1.26 -4.62 -13.88
C ARG A 41 -1.84 -5.98 -14.25
N GLU A 42 -1.21 -6.67 -15.19
CA GLU A 42 -1.64 -7.98 -15.68
C GLU A 42 -1.67 -8.97 -14.51
N TRP A 43 -0.59 -8.99 -13.72
CA TRP A 43 -0.50 -9.91 -12.59
C TRP A 43 -1.49 -9.57 -11.47
N ALA A 44 -1.69 -8.29 -11.17
CA ALA A 44 -2.68 -7.88 -10.19
C ALA A 44 -4.12 -8.24 -10.62
N VAL A 45 -4.43 -8.18 -11.91
CA VAL A 45 -5.73 -8.64 -12.44
C VAL A 45 -5.90 -10.15 -12.29
N GLU A 46 -4.86 -10.94 -12.58
CA GLU A 46 -4.89 -12.40 -12.35
C GLU A 46 -5.12 -12.73 -10.86
N ILE A 47 -4.41 -12.07 -9.95
CA ILE A 47 -4.61 -12.21 -8.51
C ILE A 47 -6.04 -11.84 -8.13
N TYR A 48 -6.55 -10.70 -8.61
CA TYR A 48 -7.92 -10.25 -8.32
C TYR A 48 -8.96 -11.30 -8.71
N ASN A 49 -8.89 -11.80 -9.95
CA ASN A 49 -9.82 -12.82 -10.45
C ASN A 49 -9.76 -14.09 -9.60
N PHE A 50 -8.54 -14.58 -9.33
CA PHE A 50 -8.35 -15.75 -8.48
C PHE A 50 -8.97 -15.57 -7.08
N LEU A 51 -8.75 -14.41 -6.44
CA LEU A 51 -9.26 -14.14 -5.10
C LEU A 51 -10.79 -14.02 -5.05
N ILE A 52 -11.42 -13.46 -6.09
CA ILE A 52 -12.89 -13.37 -6.22
C ILE A 52 -13.49 -14.76 -6.45
N GLU A 53 -12.95 -15.51 -7.41
CA GLU A 53 -13.46 -16.84 -7.79
C GLU A 53 -13.41 -17.84 -6.63
N ASN A 54 -12.34 -17.78 -5.83
CA ASN A 54 -12.14 -18.66 -4.68
C ASN A 54 -12.70 -18.09 -3.37
N GLY A 55 -13.36 -16.92 -3.41
CA GLY A 55 -14.05 -16.35 -2.25
C GLY A 55 -13.13 -15.83 -1.14
N TYR A 56 -11.87 -15.49 -1.46
CA TYR A 56 -10.95 -14.86 -0.50
C TYR A 56 -11.31 -13.39 -0.23
N ILE A 57 -11.89 -12.72 -1.22
CA ILE A 57 -12.39 -11.34 -1.08
C ILE A 57 -13.87 -11.27 -1.48
N ASP A 58 -14.56 -10.22 -1.03
CA ASP A 58 -15.97 -10.01 -1.34
C ASP A 58 -16.21 -9.88 -2.86
N LYS A 59 -17.20 -10.60 -3.40
CA LYS A 59 -17.60 -10.54 -4.81
C LYS A 59 -18.00 -9.13 -5.29
N GLN A 60 -18.37 -8.25 -4.36
CA GLN A 60 -18.71 -6.86 -4.66
C GLN A 60 -17.49 -5.94 -4.75
N THR A 61 -16.29 -6.45 -4.42
CA THR A 61 -15.03 -5.69 -4.48
C THR A 61 -14.78 -5.25 -5.92
N GLN A 62 -14.71 -3.93 -6.16
CA GLN A 62 -14.46 -3.39 -7.49
C GLN A 62 -13.00 -3.60 -7.88
N ALA A 63 -12.75 -3.97 -9.13
CA ALA A 63 -11.39 -4.17 -9.63
C ALA A 63 -10.54 -2.91 -9.51
N GLU A 64 -11.11 -1.72 -9.76
CA GLU A 64 -10.40 -0.44 -9.64
C GLU A 64 -9.91 -0.16 -8.22
N ASP A 65 -10.75 -0.43 -7.21
CA ASP A 65 -10.37 -0.31 -5.80
C ASP A 65 -9.21 -1.27 -5.47
N PHE A 66 -9.32 -2.52 -5.94
CA PHE A 66 -8.28 -3.53 -5.73
C PHE A 66 -6.95 -3.11 -6.36
N LEU A 67 -6.96 -2.71 -7.64
CA LEU A 67 -5.75 -2.32 -8.36
C LEU A 67 -5.09 -1.09 -7.71
N TYR A 68 -5.89 -0.11 -7.30
CA TYR A 68 -5.37 1.05 -6.57
C TYR A 68 -4.74 0.63 -5.24
N LEU A 69 -5.45 -0.15 -4.42
CA LEU A 69 -4.97 -0.57 -3.11
C LEU A 69 -3.76 -1.52 -3.19
N MET A 70 -3.61 -2.26 -4.27
CA MET A 70 -2.44 -3.08 -4.54
C MET A 70 -1.26 -2.30 -5.15
N GLY A 71 -1.40 -0.97 -5.28
CA GLY A 71 -0.33 -0.08 -5.72
C GLY A 71 -0.10 -0.05 -7.23
N VAL A 72 -1.05 -0.55 -8.02
CA VAL A 72 -0.92 -0.67 -9.48
C VAL A 72 -1.32 0.62 -10.20
N THR A 73 -2.35 1.31 -9.69
CA THR A 73 -2.84 2.55 -10.28
C THR A 73 -2.59 3.73 -9.36
N ALA A 74 -2.10 4.84 -9.89
CA ALA A 74 -1.80 6.04 -9.11
C ALA A 74 -3.04 6.88 -8.75
N THR A 75 -4.11 6.77 -9.53
CA THR A 75 -5.33 7.55 -9.34
C THR A 75 -6.30 6.81 -8.44
N ALA A 76 -6.62 7.41 -7.28
CA ALA A 76 -7.61 6.88 -6.36
C ALA A 76 -9.02 6.94 -6.96
N PRO A 77 -9.82 5.86 -6.86
CA PRO A 77 -11.24 5.90 -7.20
C PRO A 77 -12.00 6.91 -6.33
N LEU A 78 -13.03 7.56 -6.91
CA LEU A 78 -13.84 8.58 -6.23
C LEU A 78 -14.47 8.10 -4.90
N LYS A 79 -14.81 6.81 -4.82
CA LYS A 79 -15.40 6.18 -3.64
C LYS A 79 -14.60 4.92 -3.26
N MET A 80 -13.30 5.08 -3.10
CA MET A 80 -12.39 3.99 -2.73
C MET A 80 -12.86 3.27 -1.46
N LYS A 81 -12.89 1.93 -1.53
CA LYS A 81 -13.21 1.06 -0.39
C LYS A 81 -12.05 0.10 -0.11
N PRO A 82 -11.70 -0.13 1.16
CA PRO A 82 -10.80 -1.22 1.54
C PRO A 82 -11.28 -2.58 1.03
N ILE A 83 -10.33 -3.46 0.72
CA ILE A 83 -10.62 -4.83 0.27
C ILE A 83 -11.12 -5.64 1.47
N ASN A 84 -12.32 -6.21 1.36
CA ASN A 84 -12.90 -7.02 2.43
C ASN A 84 -12.47 -8.48 2.31
N TRP A 85 -11.44 -8.86 3.07
CA TRP A 85 -10.91 -10.21 3.17
C TRP A 85 -11.86 -11.13 3.94
N GLN A 86 -12.20 -12.29 3.38
CA GLN A 86 -13.26 -13.16 3.89
C GLN A 86 -12.75 -14.36 4.70
N THR A 87 -11.46 -14.67 4.65
CA THR A 87 -10.92 -15.88 5.27
C THR A 87 -10.11 -15.57 6.54
N THR A 88 -8.95 -16.20 6.75
CA THR A 88 -8.10 -15.96 7.91
C THR A 88 -7.07 -14.87 7.61
N VAL A 89 -6.66 -14.12 8.63
CA VAL A 89 -5.61 -13.10 8.50
C VAL A 89 -4.26 -13.74 8.15
N GLN A 90 -4.06 -15.01 8.50
CA GLN A 90 -2.89 -15.78 8.09
C GLN A 90 -2.85 -16.03 6.58
N GLN A 91 -3.98 -16.37 5.97
CA GLN A 91 -4.07 -16.50 4.51
C GLN A 91 -3.85 -15.14 3.82
N LEU A 92 -4.36 -14.04 4.38
CA LEU A 92 -4.06 -12.70 3.88
C LEU A 92 -2.56 -12.40 3.92
N ARG A 93 -1.91 -12.68 5.06
CA ARG A 93 -0.45 -12.54 5.18
C ARG A 93 0.27 -13.35 4.10
N ARG A 94 -0.10 -14.62 3.93
CA ARG A 94 0.54 -15.51 2.95
C ARG A 94 0.35 -14.99 1.53
N MET A 95 -0.87 -14.56 1.17
CA MET A 95 -1.17 -13.96 -0.13
C MET A 95 -0.28 -12.73 -0.41
N LEU A 96 -0.12 -11.84 0.57
CA LEU A 96 0.74 -10.67 0.43
C LEU A 96 2.22 -11.04 0.32
N GLU A 97 2.70 -11.98 1.14
CA GLU A 97 4.09 -12.45 1.05
C GLU A 97 4.39 -13.11 -0.30
N LEU A 98 3.43 -13.87 -0.86
CA LEU A 98 3.56 -14.48 -2.18
C LEU A 98 3.51 -13.43 -3.30
N SER A 99 2.57 -12.49 -3.23
CA SER A 99 2.43 -11.41 -4.22
C SER A 99 3.69 -10.56 -4.32
N PHE A 100 4.36 -10.32 -3.19
CA PHE A 100 5.57 -9.50 -3.11
C PHE A 100 6.84 -10.33 -2.90
N ASN A 101 6.84 -11.63 -3.25
CA ASN A 101 7.95 -12.53 -2.94
C ASN A 101 9.28 -12.06 -3.52
N GLU A 102 9.29 -11.64 -4.80
CA GLU A 102 10.51 -11.17 -5.46
C GLU A 102 11.14 -9.95 -4.76
N PRO A 103 10.44 -8.81 -4.56
CA PRO A 103 11.04 -7.66 -3.87
C PRO A 103 11.35 -7.93 -2.39
N LEU A 104 10.61 -8.84 -1.74
CA LEU A 104 10.95 -9.31 -0.39
C LEU A 104 12.28 -10.08 -0.37
N SER A 105 12.46 -11.02 -1.31
CA SER A 105 13.66 -11.87 -1.41
C SER A 105 14.91 -11.08 -1.75
N ARG A 106 14.79 -10.06 -2.62
CA ARG A 106 15.88 -9.14 -2.98
C ARG A 106 16.15 -8.07 -1.91
N GLY A 107 15.31 -8.00 -0.88
CA GLY A 107 15.44 -7.06 0.23
C GLY A 107 15.08 -5.60 -0.09
N SER A 108 14.57 -5.33 -1.31
CA SER A 108 14.09 -4.01 -1.74
C SER A 108 12.75 -3.63 -1.12
N LEU A 109 12.01 -4.61 -0.60
CA LEU A 109 10.82 -4.40 0.22
C LEU A 109 10.98 -5.07 1.58
N LYS A 110 10.58 -4.38 2.65
CA LYS A 110 10.58 -4.93 4.01
C LYS A 110 9.20 -5.49 4.36
N LYS A 111 9.15 -6.66 5.01
CA LYS A 111 7.90 -7.25 5.49
C LYS A 111 7.10 -6.31 6.39
N ALA A 112 7.78 -5.57 7.27
CA ALA A 112 7.14 -4.59 8.15
C ALA A 112 6.39 -3.49 7.39
N GLU A 113 6.84 -3.14 6.17
CA GLU A 113 6.13 -2.17 5.33
C GLU A 113 4.82 -2.74 4.79
N ILE A 114 4.81 -4.00 4.35
CA ILE A 114 3.59 -4.71 3.93
C ILE A 114 2.61 -4.79 5.11
N GLU A 115 3.09 -5.20 6.29
CA GLU A 115 2.26 -5.34 7.50
C GLU A 115 1.60 -4.02 7.88
N ARG A 116 2.36 -2.92 7.86
CA ARG A 116 1.84 -1.57 8.13
C ARG A 116 0.74 -1.20 7.12
N ARG A 117 0.99 -1.36 5.82
CA ARG A 117 0.09 -0.95 4.74
C ARG A 117 -1.17 -1.83 4.67
N ALA A 118 -1.06 -3.11 5.01
CA ALA A 118 -2.18 -4.06 5.01
C ALA A 118 -3.36 -3.60 5.87
N THR A 119 -3.09 -2.96 7.01
CA THR A 119 -4.13 -2.46 7.93
C THR A 119 -4.96 -1.31 7.36
N TYR A 120 -4.47 -0.64 6.31
CA TYR A 120 -5.16 0.43 5.60
C TYR A 120 -5.84 -0.08 4.33
N CYS A 121 -5.26 -1.09 3.68
CA CYS A 121 -5.78 -1.65 2.43
C CYS A 121 -6.91 -2.67 2.65
N PHE A 122 -6.91 -3.38 3.79
CA PHE A 122 -7.79 -4.53 3.99
C PHE A 122 -8.63 -4.41 5.25
N LEU A 123 -9.85 -4.95 5.15
CA LEU A 123 -10.69 -5.33 6.28
C LEU A 123 -10.66 -6.86 6.38
N ASN A 124 -10.86 -7.40 7.58
CA ASN A 124 -11.12 -8.82 7.76
C ASN A 124 -12.58 -9.01 8.19
N LYS A 125 -13.39 -9.64 7.33
CA LYS A 125 -14.82 -9.89 7.53
C LYS A 125 -15.57 -8.61 7.96
N GLY A 126 -15.31 -7.53 7.23
CA GLY A 126 -15.90 -6.20 7.43
C GLY A 126 -15.32 -5.40 8.59
N LYS A 127 -14.37 -5.96 9.36
CA LYS A 127 -13.77 -5.28 10.52
C LYS A 127 -12.38 -4.74 10.18
N LYS A 128 -12.07 -3.56 10.73
CA LYS A 128 -10.73 -2.97 10.61
C LYS A 128 -9.70 -3.89 11.25
N MET A 129 -8.65 -4.20 10.50
CA MET A 129 -7.53 -4.98 11.00
C MET A 129 -6.55 -4.07 11.76
N LYS A 130 -5.98 -4.58 12.85
CA LYS A 130 -4.93 -3.89 13.61
C LYS A 130 -3.53 -4.35 13.21
N GLU A 131 -3.41 -5.62 12.83
CA GLU A 131 -2.15 -6.28 12.48
C GLU A 131 -2.42 -7.49 11.56
N LEU A 132 -1.40 -7.90 10.80
CA LEU A 132 -1.41 -9.21 10.17
C LEU A 132 -1.12 -10.30 11.20
N ALA A 133 -1.55 -11.54 10.93
CA ALA A 133 -1.25 -12.68 11.79
C ALA A 133 0.26 -12.83 11.97
N LYS A 134 0.70 -13.33 13.13
CA LYS A 134 2.11 -13.71 13.31
C LYS A 134 2.45 -14.88 12.36
N PRO A 135 3.72 -15.02 11.94
CA PRO A 135 4.15 -16.20 11.19
C PRO A 135 3.77 -17.47 11.96
N SER A 136 3.12 -18.41 11.29
CA SER A 136 2.73 -19.70 11.87
C SER A 136 2.89 -20.80 10.82
N ALA A 137 3.19 -22.01 11.26
CA ALA A 137 3.35 -23.20 10.42
C ALA A 137 2.01 -23.94 10.22
N GLU A 138 0.92 -23.20 10.14
CA GLU A 138 -0.41 -23.78 9.93
C GLU A 138 -0.53 -24.31 8.50
N TYR A 139 -0.85 -25.59 8.37
CA TYR A 139 -1.13 -26.24 7.09
C TYR A 139 -2.64 -26.25 6.88
N SER A 140 -3.10 -25.75 5.73
CA SER A 140 -4.51 -25.84 5.33
C SER A 140 -4.62 -25.96 3.82
N MET A 141 -5.63 -26.69 3.34
CA MET A 141 -5.89 -26.83 1.89
C MET A 141 -6.04 -25.48 1.18
N ASP A 142 -6.56 -24.47 1.88
CA ASP A 142 -6.74 -23.13 1.32
C ASP A 142 -5.44 -22.33 1.26
N LEU A 143 -4.45 -22.64 2.11
CA LEU A 143 -3.08 -22.12 1.94
C LEU A 143 -2.40 -22.80 0.76
N ASP A 144 -2.59 -24.11 0.58
CA ASP A 144 -2.02 -24.85 -0.56
C ASP A 144 -2.57 -24.33 -1.89
N LYS A 145 -3.88 -24.00 -1.96
CA LYS A 145 -4.47 -23.36 -3.15
C LYS A 145 -3.81 -22.03 -3.48
N LEU A 146 -3.58 -21.17 -2.48
CA LEU A 146 -2.85 -19.92 -2.66
C LEU A 146 -1.44 -20.22 -3.20
N GLU A 147 -0.68 -21.07 -2.52
CA GLU A 147 0.67 -21.39 -2.97
C GLU A 147 0.73 -21.95 -4.39
N ASN A 148 -0.19 -22.85 -4.73
CA ASN A 148 -0.25 -23.45 -6.06
C ASN A 148 -0.55 -22.42 -7.16
N PHE A 149 -1.41 -21.43 -6.89
CA PHE A 149 -1.65 -20.33 -7.82
C PHE A 149 -0.37 -19.51 -8.05
N PHE A 150 0.34 -19.15 -6.99
CA PHE A 150 1.56 -18.34 -7.09
C PHE A 150 2.80 -19.13 -7.58
N ARG A 151 2.80 -20.47 -7.52
CA ARG A 151 3.89 -21.34 -8.05
C ARG A 151 3.86 -21.52 -9.57
N GLN A 152 2.73 -21.24 -10.22
CA GLN A 152 2.58 -21.43 -11.68
C GLN A 152 3.25 -20.31 -12.50
N LYS A 153 3.95 -19.37 -11.86
CA LYS A 153 4.73 -18.30 -12.49
C LYS A 153 6.19 -18.31 -12.06
#